data_AF-A0A848WGN2-F1
#
_entry.id   AF-A0A848WGN2-F1
#
_cell.length_a   1.000
_cell.length_b   1.000
_cell.length_c   1.000
_cell.angle_alpha   90.00
_cell.angle_beta   90.00
_cell.angle_gamma   90.00
#
_symmetry.space_group_name_H-M   'P 1'
#
loop_
_entity.id
_entity.type
_entity.pdbx_description
1 polymer ?
#
loop_
_entity_poly.entity_id
_entity_poly.type
_entity_poly.pdbx_seq_one_letter_code
_entity_poly.pdbx_strand_id
1 'polypeptide(L)' 'MSVFNLNKARKERARSDARARADVNTVKFGRTKAEKRKDQSDADKAAAKVDHHKRER' A
#
# COMPACT_ATOMS: atom_id res chain seq x y z
N MET A 1 -15.09 4.59 -43.60
CA MET A 1 -15.28 5.34 -42.35
C MET A 1 -15.07 4.37 -41.19
N SER A 2 -13.99 4.50 -40.41
CA SER A 2 -13.71 3.57 -39.31
C SER A 2 -14.58 3.91 -38.09
N VAL A 3 -15.33 2.94 -37.58
CA VAL A 3 -16.15 3.11 -36.37
C VAL A 3 -15.23 2.94 -35.15
N PHE A 4 -14.83 4.07 -34.55
CA PHE A 4 -13.98 4.06 -33.35
C PHE A 4 -14.82 3.85 -32.09
N ASN A 5 -14.45 2.85 -31.28
CA ASN A 5 -15.17 2.54 -30.05
C ASN A 5 -14.64 3.38 -28.88
N LEU A 6 -15.37 4.44 -28.52
CA LEU A 6 -15.05 5.33 -27.40
C LEU A 6 -14.99 4.61 -26.04
N ASN A 7 -15.75 3.53 -25.85
CA ASN A 7 -15.76 2.80 -24.58
C ASN A 7 -14.42 2.10 -24.32
N LYS A 8 -13.79 1.56 -25.37
CA LYS A 8 -12.44 0.97 -25.27
C LYS A 8 -11.42 2.03 -24.89
N ALA A 9 -11.46 3.19 -25.54
CA ALA A 9 -10.58 4.31 -25.25
C ALA A 9 -10.74 4.84 -23.81
N ARG A 10 -11.97 4.98 -23.32
CA ARG A 10 -12.24 5.38 -21.92
C ARG A 10 -11.69 4.36 -20.92
N LYS A 11 -11.89 3.06 -21.17
CA LYS A 11 -11.36 1.99 -20.32
C LYS A 11 -9.84 1.94 -20.32
N GLU A 12 -9.21 2.23 -21.45
CA GLU A 12 -7.75 2.32 -21.54
C GLU A 12 -7.20 3.50 -20.75
N ARG A 13 -7.79 4.70 -20.92
CA ARG A 13 -7.45 5.88 -20.11
C ARG A 13 -7.60 5.62 -18.61
N ALA A 14 -8.72 5.03 -18.18
CA ALA A 14 -8.95 4.71 -16.77
C ALA A 14 -7.88 3.72 -16.23
N ARG A 15 -7.46 2.74 -17.02
CA ARG A 15 -6.39 1.79 -16.65
C ARG A 15 -5.03 2.49 -16.56
N SER A 16 -4.72 3.38 -17.50
CA SER A 16 -3.52 4.23 -17.50
C SER A 16 -3.47 5.08 -16.23
N ASP A 17 -4.55 5.80 -15.92
CA ASP A 17 -4.62 6.70 -14.76
C ASP A 17 -4.49 5.92 -13.45
N ALA A 18 -5.07 4.72 -13.37
CA ALA A 18 -4.94 3.84 -12.21
C ALA A 18 -3.49 3.37 -12.00
N ARG A 19 -2.78 3.02 -13.08
CA ARG A 19 -1.35 2.63 -13.02
C ARG A 19 -0.48 3.79 -12.56
N ALA A 20 -0.63 4.97 -13.16
CA ALA A 20 0.13 6.15 -12.76
C ALA A 20 -0.08 6.51 -11.27
N ARG A 21 -1.32 6.39 -10.77
CA ARG A 21 -1.61 6.56 -9.34
C ARG A 21 -0.95 5.50 -8.48
N ALA A 22 -0.91 4.24 -8.92
CA ALA A 22 -0.25 3.16 -8.21
C ALA A 22 1.27 3.36 -8.13
N ASP A 23 1.91 3.83 -9.22
CA ASP A 23 3.33 4.13 -9.25
C ASP A 23 3.66 5.30 -8.30
N VAL A 24 2.88 6.37 -8.37
CA VAL A 24 2.99 7.51 -7.44
C VAL A 24 2.81 7.06 -5.99
N ASN A 25 1.86 6.16 -5.72
CA ASN A 25 1.65 5.64 -4.37
C ASN A 25 2.79 4.71 -3.91
N THR A 26 3.38 3.93 -4.82
CA THR A 26 4.54 3.09 -4.53
C THR A 26 5.73 3.95 -4.10
N VAL A 27 6.01 5.02 -4.85
CA VAL A 27 7.09 5.96 -4.52
C VAL A 27 6.78 6.74 -3.25
N LYS A 28 5.57 7.28 -3.10
CA LYS A 28 5.19 8.13 -1.95
C LYS A 28 5.08 7.36 -0.65
N PHE A 29 4.50 6.16 -0.70
CA PHE A 29 4.17 5.43 0.51
C PHE A 29 5.14 4.32 0.85
N GLY A 30 6.02 3.92 -0.08
CA GLY A 30 7.28 3.16 0.08
C GLY A 30 7.18 1.77 0.71
N ARG A 31 6.34 1.64 1.72
CA ARG A 31 5.96 0.42 2.44
C ARG A 31 4.56 0.01 2.02
N THR A 32 4.47 -1.20 1.54
CA THR A 32 3.22 -1.91 1.29
C THR A 32 2.43 -2.12 2.59
N LYS A 33 1.13 -2.40 2.46
CA LYS A 33 0.28 -2.74 3.62
C LYS A 33 0.80 -3.97 4.38
N ALA A 34 1.43 -4.91 3.67
CA ALA A 34 2.02 -6.11 4.26
C ALA A 34 3.24 -5.76 5.11
N GLU A 35 4.14 -4.92 4.60
CA GLU A 35 5.32 -4.45 5.34
C GLU A 35 4.91 -3.64 6.57
N LYS A 36 3.94 -2.73 6.44
CA LYS A 36 3.40 -1.99 7.60
C LYS A 36 2.85 -2.91 8.69
N ARG A 37 2.16 -3.98 8.31
CA ARG A 37 1.62 -4.97 9.25
C ARG A 37 2.74 -5.78 9.92
N LYS A 38 3.79 -6.12 9.17
CA LYS A 38 4.96 -6.81 9.70
C LYS A 38 5.68 -5.92 10.71
N ASP A 39 5.97 -4.68 10.33
CA ASP A 39 6.58 -3.67 11.22
C ASP A 39 5.75 -3.49 12.50
N GLN A 40 4.43 -3.37 12.38
CA GLN A 40 3.55 -3.25 13.54
C GLN A 40 3.62 -4.50 14.44
N SER A 41 3.54 -5.69 13.86
CA SER A 41 3.62 -6.94 14.63
C SER A 41 4.96 -7.09 15.34
N ASP A 42 6.06 -6.68 14.71
CA ASP A 42 7.39 -6.74 15.29
C ASP A 42 7.56 -5.69 16.41
N ALA A 43 6.98 -4.50 16.23
CA ALA A 43 6.90 -3.48 17.28
C ALA A 43 6.07 -3.94 18.49
N ASP A 44 4.91 -4.55 18.26
CA ASP A 44 4.04 -5.06 19.33
C ASP A 44 4.73 -6.17 20.13
N LYS A 45 5.42 -7.10 19.45
CA LYS A 45 6.24 -8.13 20.11
C LYS A 45 7.37 -7.53 20.92
N ALA A 46 8.05 -6.52 20.40
CA ALA A 46 9.12 -5.84 21.12
C ALA A 46 8.59 -5.14 22.38
N ALA A 47 7.45 -4.43 22.25
CA ALA A 47 6.78 -3.79 23.37
C ALA A 47 6.37 -4.81 24.45
N ALA A 48 5.72 -5.92 24.05
CA ALA A 48 5.31 -6.98 24.96
C ALA A 48 6.49 -7.64 25.68
N LYS A 49 7.63 -7.85 24.99
CA LYS A 49 8.86 -8.36 25.63
C LYS A 49 9.37 -7.41 26.70
N VAL A 50 9.47 -6.12 26.38
CA VAL A 50 9.92 -5.11 27.35
C VAL A 50 8.96 -5.04 28.54
N ASP A 51 7.66 -5.08 28.28
CA ASP A 51 6.63 -5.03 29.30
C ASP A 51 6.70 -6.22 30.26
N HIS A 52 6.89 -7.44 29.74
CA HIS A 52 7.10 -8.62 30.59
C HIS A 52 8.34 -8.51 31.47
N HIS A 53 9.37 -7.80 31.02
CA HIS A 53 10.59 -7.57 31.79
C HIS A 53 10.51 -6.37 32.75
N LYS A 54 9.45 -5.56 32.69
CA LYS A 54 9.24 -4.49 33.68
C LYS A 54 8.86 -5.12 35.01
N ARG A 55 9.64 -4.79 36.04
CA ARG A 55 9.24 -5.00 37.42
C ARG A 55 8.42 -3.78 37.83
N GLU A 56 7.16 -3.99 38.14
CA GLU A 56 6.37 -2.96 38.84
C GLU A 56 7.08 -2.65 40.15
N ARG A 57 7.36 -1.37 40.37
CA ARG A 57 7.95 -0.84 41.59
C ARG A 57 6.94 0.08 42.26
#